data_AF-A0A7C2A4T7-F1
#
_entry.id   AF-A0A7C2A4T7-F1
#
_cell.length_a   1.000
_cell.length_b   1.000
_cell.length_c   1.000
_cell.angle_alpha   90.00
_cell.angle_beta   90.00
_cell.angle_gamma   90.00
#
_symmetry.space_group_name_H-M   'P 1'
#
loop_
_entity.id
_entity.type
_entity.pdbx_description
1 polymer ?
#
loop_
_entity_poly.entity_id
_entity_poly.type
_entity_poly.pdbx_seq_one_letter_code
_entity_poly.pdbx_strand_id
1 'polypeptide(L)'
;MYRIGEVERKNLENLRKVRAFAILAKGDMPKVAGKEIFIVPSQHDKEKRYTVSHNGGWECTCPDFQKTGIYCKHIQAVQMWLKLRENINADILELKDEMDAKIIRCDRCGSRHVIKRGKRKTKAGIRQRYECKECGRRFTPEPIKHKKADTKLIALCMDLFFKGLSLRKITDTIYQFYGIKIHHETVRRWINTVMSKIKEYVDTQAPEVSDFWHVDEQMIKTKKDEWVWCWNVIDRDTRFILANNITESRYVEDAREVFKKAKNIAKKIPRFITTDGLHAYERAIRKEFPTKTKTVHIRCAGLRKKDNNNLIERYHGTVRERDKVMRALDKIDTAKEMMEYWRIYYNFVRPHSVLDGDTPAFRAGICVGIGRNKWIDLIERSVVSQ
;
A
#
# COMPACT_ATOMS: atom_id res chain seq x y z
N MET A 1 14.19 45.40 33.44
CA MET A 1 13.70 44.20 32.72
C MET A 1 14.08 44.32 31.26
N TYR A 2 15.14 43.63 30.81
CA TYR A 2 15.52 43.62 29.39
C TYR A 2 14.51 42.77 28.60
N ARG A 3 13.76 43.39 27.67
CA ARG A 3 12.95 42.65 26.68
C ARG A 3 13.89 42.07 25.64
N ILE A 4 14.20 40.78 25.78
CA ILE A 4 14.91 40.00 24.76
C ILE A 4 14.03 39.94 23.50
N GLY A 5 14.60 40.23 22.33
CA GLY A 5 13.88 40.12 21.05
C GLY A 5 13.46 38.68 20.76
N GLU A 6 12.36 38.47 20.01
CA GLU A 6 11.81 37.13 19.73
C GLU A 6 12.83 36.18 19.07
N VAL A 7 13.74 36.72 18.25
CA VAL A 7 14.80 35.97 17.57
C VAL A 7 15.85 35.45 18.57
N GLU A 8 16.30 36.30 19.50
CA GLU A 8 17.26 35.92 20.55
C GLU A 8 16.67 34.89 21.51
N ARG A 9 15.38 35.04 21.85
CA ARG A 9 14.64 34.07 22.67
C ARG A 9 14.62 32.68 22.02
N LYS A 10 14.35 32.61 20.72
CA LYS A 10 14.33 31.36 19.95
C LYS A 10 15.71 30.71 19.83
N ASN A 11 16.76 31.51 19.67
CA ASN A 11 18.15 31.04 19.63
C ASN A 11 18.60 30.47 20.99
N LEU A 12 18.27 31.16 22.08
CA LEU A 12 18.51 30.69 23.45
C LEU A 12 17.76 29.38 23.75
N GLU A 13 16.51 29.25 23.33
CA GLU A 13 15.74 28.02 23.46
C GLU A 13 16.37 26.85 22.70
N ASN A 14 16.85 27.08 21.47
CA ASN A 14 17.51 26.05 20.66
C ASN A 14 18.83 25.59 21.28
N LEU A 15 19.64 26.50 21.80
CA LEU A 15 20.91 26.17 22.45
C LEU A 15 20.70 25.37 23.75
N ARG A 16 19.61 25.66 24.47
CA ARG A 16 19.19 24.90 25.65
C ARG A 16 18.69 23.50 25.30
N LYS A 17 18.08 23.30 24.13
CA LYS A 17 17.62 21.98 23.67
C LYS A 17 18.79 21.04 23.44
N VAL A 18 19.84 21.54 22.80
CA VAL A 18 21.08 20.78 22.59
C VAL A 18 21.69 20.35 23.94
N ARG A 19 21.70 21.25 24.93
CA ARG A 19 22.18 20.93 26.29
C ARG A 19 21.28 19.92 27.01
N ALA A 20 19.96 19.96 26.77
CA ALA A 20 19.01 19.00 27.30
C ALA A 20 19.25 17.59 26.73
N PHE A 21 19.48 17.47 25.42
CA PHE A 21 19.87 16.20 24.80
C PHE A 21 21.15 15.62 25.40
N ALA A 22 22.14 16.47 25.69
CA ALA A 22 23.37 16.04 26.34
C ALA A 22 23.17 15.53 27.78
N ILE A 23 22.12 15.95 28.51
CA ILE A 23 21.74 15.38 29.81
C ILE A 23 21.28 13.94 29.61
N LEU A 24 20.34 13.72 28.69
CA LEU A 24 19.75 12.40 28.44
C LEU A 24 20.79 11.40 27.89
N ALA A 25 21.66 11.86 26.98
CA ALA A 25 22.69 11.02 26.38
C ALA A 25 23.76 10.54 27.38
N LYS A 26 24.00 11.27 28.47
CA LYS A 26 24.93 10.88 29.54
C LYS A 26 24.36 9.85 30.52
N GLY A 27 23.08 9.48 30.40
CA GLY A 27 22.41 8.56 31.31
C GLY A 27 21.81 9.22 32.56
N ASP A 28 21.85 10.55 32.65
CA ASP A 28 21.27 11.34 33.73
C ASP A 28 19.75 11.49 33.57
N MET A 29 19.04 10.37 33.61
CA MET A 29 17.59 10.33 33.37
C MET A 29 16.81 11.04 34.49
N PRO A 30 15.78 11.85 34.15
CA PRO A 30 14.89 12.43 35.14
C PRO A 30 14.23 11.36 36.02
N LYS A 31 14.31 11.54 37.34
CA LYS A 31 13.64 10.66 38.32
C LYS A 31 12.28 11.24 38.70
N VAL A 32 11.25 10.40 38.70
CA VAL A 32 9.90 10.79 39.09
C VAL A 32 9.83 10.83 40.62
N ALA A 33 9.52 11.99 41.19
CA ALA A 33 9.36 12.18 42.64
C ALA A 33 7.88 12.38 43.05
N GLY A 34 7.00 12.65 42.09
CA GLY A 34 5.55 12.79 42.29
C GLY A 34 4.81 12.77 40.95
N LYS A 35 3.48 12.95 40.98
CA LYS A 35 2.61 12.81 39.79
C LYS A 35 3.01 13.76 38.64
N GLU A 36 3.56 14.93 38.97
CA GLU A 36 4.00 15.97 38.02
C GLU A 36 5.33 16.63 38.47
N ILE A 37 6.16 15.90 39.22
CA ILE A 37 7.42 16.41 39.81
C ILE A 37 8.58 15.51 39.42
N PHE A 38 9.61 16.11 38.81
CA PHE A 38 10.78 15.44 38.27
C PHE A 38 12.05 16.00 38.88
N ILE A 39 13.01 15.12 39.17
CA ILE A 39 14.32 15.48 39.70
C ILE A 39 15.37 15.23 38.62
N VAL A 40 16.13 16.26 38.28
CA VAL A 40 17.21 16.22 37.28
C VAL A 40 18.54 16.58 37.95
N PRO A 41 19.60 15.77 37.83
CA PRO A 41 20.89 16.08 38.41
C PRO A 41 21.58 17.24 37.67
N SER A 42 22.43 17.97 38.39
CA SER A 42 23.25 19.02 37.80
C SER A 42 24.42 18.43 37.02
N GLN A 43 24.66 18.91 35.79
CA GLN A 43 25.80 18.48 34.97
C GLN A 43 27.17 18.96 35.49
N HIS A 44 27.20 19.94 36.39
CA HIS A 44 28.45 20.58 36.86
C HIS A 44 28.80 20.18 38.31
N ASP A 45 27.81 19.76 39.09
CA ASP A 45 27.96 19.49 40.51
C ASP A 45 27.22 18.19 40.82
N LYS A 46 27.97 17.16 41.24
CA LYS A 46 27.45 15.79 41.34
C LYS A 46 26.41 15.62 42.45
N GLU A 47 26.39 16.51 43.45
CA GLU A 47 25.47 16.43 44.59
C GLU A 47 24.20 17.26 44.41
N LYS A 48 24.24 18.29 43.55
CA LYS A 48 23.09 19.16 43.33
C LYS A 48 22.07 18.55 42.38
N ARG A 49 20.80 18.63 42.79
CA ARG A 49 19.64 18.18 42.00
C ARG A 49 18.63 19.32 41.89
N TYR A 50 18.01 19.43 40.72
CA TYR A 50 16.97 20.41 40.44
C TYR A 50 15.63 19.74 40.29
N THR A 51 14.63 20.32 40.94
CA THR A 51 13.22 19.94 40.80
C THR A 51 12.59 20.70 39.65
N VAL A 52 11.87 19.97 38.81
CA VAL A 52 11.05 20.46 37.69
C VAL A 52 9.60 20.05 37.94
N SER A 53 8.68 21.01 37.91
CA SER A 53 7.23 20.79 38.04
C SER A 53 6.50 21.24 36.78
N HIS A 54 5.37 20.59 36.46
CA HIS A 54 4.50 21.02 35.35
C HIS A 54 3.02 21.24 35.72
N ASN A 55 2.68 21.30 37.02
CA ASN A 55 1.31 21.58 37.50
C ASN A 55 0.89 23.02 37.13
N GLY A 56 0.16 23.20 36.04
CA GLY A 56 -0.35 24.50 35.57
C GLY A 56 0.66 25.38 34.82
N GLY A 57 1.91 24.91 34.65
CA GLY A 57 2.99 25.62 33.98
C GLY A 57 4.34 24.95 34.26
N TRP A 58 5.32 25.11 33.36
CA TRP A 58 6.65 24.52 33.54
C TRP A 58 7.52 25.40 34.43
N GLU A 59 7.91 24.87 35.57
CA GLU A 59 8.78 25.56 36.53
C GLU A 59 10.00 24.72 36.87
N CYS A 60 11.12 25.39 37.14
CA CYS A 60 12.35 24.74 37.54
C CYS A 60 13.10 25.55 38.59
N THR A 61 13.59 24.85 39.61
CA THR A 61 14.41 25.40 40.71
C THR A 61 15.82 25.82 40.30
N CYS A 62 16.21 25.68 39.03
CA CYS A 62 17.55 26.03 38.59
C CYS A 62 17.74 27.56 38.45
N PRO A 63 18.95 28.09 38.70
CA PRO A 63 19.24 29.52 38.59
C PRO A 63 18.97 30.11 37.20
N ASP A 64 19.12 29.31 36.14
CA ASP A 64 18.88 29.72 34.75
C ASP A 64 17.40 30.07 34.50
N PHE A 65 16.48 29.26 35.06
CA PHE A 65 15.04 29.52 34.94
C PHE A 65 14.61 30.69 35.82
N GLN A 66 15.09 30.76 37.06
CA GLN A 66 14.75 31.86 37.98
C GLN A 66 15.20 33.24 37.47
N LYS A 67 16.33 33.31 36.75
CA LYS A 67 16.84 34.57 36.19
C LYS A 67 16.18 34.98 34.87
N THR A 68 15.79 34.00 34.03
CA THR A 68 15.36 34.29 32.65
C THR A 68 13.87 34.07 32.39
N GLY A 69 13.18 33.26 33.20
CA GLY A 69 11.79 32.88 32.99
C GLY A 69 11.51 32.08 31.71
N ILE A 70 12.56 31.70 30.95
CA ILE A 70 12.48 30.92 29.72
C ILE A 70 12.87 29.48 30.03
N TYR A 71 12.23 28.50 29.38
CA TYR A 71 12.49 27.07 29.60
C TYR A 71 13.99 26.75 29.58
N CYS A 72 14.48 26.24 30.71
CA CYS A 72 15.87 25.86 30.89
C CYS A 72 16.13 24.47 30.30
N LYS A 73 17.40 24.06 30.25
CA LYS A 73 17.80 22.72 29.80
C LYS A 73 17.17 21.58 30.61
N HIS A 74 16.85 21.79 31.88
CA HIS A 74 16.22 20.76 32.73
C HIS A 74 14.74 20.58 32.39
N ILE A 75 14.00 21.67 32.18
CA ILE A 75 12.60 21.63 31.69
C ILE A 75 12.55 20.91 30.34
N GLN A 76 13.44 21.29 29.42
CA GLN A 76 13.48 20.68 28.09
C GLN A 76 13.92 19.21 28.13
N ALA A 77 14.81 18.82 29.05
CA ALA A 77 15.20 17.42 29.23
C ALA A 77 14.02 16.57 29.74
N VAL A 78 13.23 17.09 30.69
CA VAL A 78 12.01 16.42 31.17
C VAL A 78 10.96 16.33 30.05
N GLN A 79 10.75 17.39 29.28
CA GLN A 79 9.86 17.36 28.11
C GLN A 79 10.29 16.32 27.07
N MET A 80 11.58 16.23 26.76
CA MET A 80 12.12 15.24 25.84
C MET A 80 11.99 13.82 26.39
N TRP A 81 12.25 13.63 27.68
CA TRP A 81 12.12 12.33 28.35
C TRP A 81 10.68 11.83 28.41
N LEU A 82 9.71 12.71 28.70
CA LEU A 82 8.29 12.38 28.65
C LEU A 82 7.85 12.00 27.24
N LYS A 83 8.26 12.77 26.22
CA LYS A 83 7.99 12.42 24.81
C LYS A 83 8.61 11.09 24.39
N LEU A 84 9.83 10.81 24.83
CA LEU A 84 10.50 9.53 24.55
C LEU A 84 9.75 8.36 25.21
N ARG A 85 9.24 8.56 26.43
CA ARG A 85 8.46 7.55 27.17
C ARG A 85 7.05 7.35 26.58
N GLU A 86 6.43 8.40 26.05
CA GLU A 86 5.22 8.30 25.24
C GLU A 86 5.49 7.52 23.93
N ASN A 87 6.61 7.79 23.25
CA ASN A 87 6.98 7.11 22.00
C ASN A 87 7.38 5.63 22.19
N ILE A 88 8.06 5.25 23.28
CA ILE A 88 8.38 3.84 23.58
C ILE A 88 7.09 3.01 23.78
N ASN A 89 6.03 3.62 24.30
CA ASN A 89 4.71 2.98 24.37
C ASN A 89 3.96 3.01 23.02
N ALA A 90 4.34 3.87 22.07
CA ALA A 90 3.68 3.98 20.77
C ALA A 90 4.02 2.81 19.82
N ASP A 91 5.24 2.26 19.88
CA ASP A 91 5.69 1.24 18.91
C ASP A 91 4.93 -0.10 18.96
N ILE A 92 4.24 -0.44 20.06
CA ILE A 92 3.41 -1.66 20.19
C ILE A 92 1.91 -1.34 20.01
N LEU A 93 1.48 -0.09 20.20
CA LEU A 93 0.08 0.33 20.22
C LEU A 93 -0.41 0.92 18.88
N GLU A 94 0.49 1.37 18.00
CA GLU A 94 0.11 1.99 16.72
C GLU A 94 -0.65 1.06 15.75
N LEU A 95 -0.46 -0.26 15.80
CA LEU A 95 -1.28 -1.18 14.99
C LEU A 95 -2.76 -1.22 15.43
N LYS A 96 -3.06 -0.83 16.68
CA LYS A 96 -4.41 -0.82 17.24
C LYS A 96 -5.09 0.54 17.02
N ASP A 97 -4.36 1.64 17.16
CA ASP A 97 -4.89 3.00 16.97
C ASP A 97 -4.93 3.45 15.50
N GLU A 98 -4.07 2.89 14.63
CA GLU A 98 -4.19 3.08 13.19
C GLU A 98 -5.51 2.52 12.63
N MET A 99 -6.17 1.59 13.32
CA MET A 99 -7.48 1.09 12.92
C MET A 99 -8.63 2.07 13.25
N ASP A 100 -8.42 3.02 14.17
CA ASP A 100 -9.50 3.84 14.75
C ASP A 100 -9.43 5.35 14.45
N ALA A 101 -8.33 5.89 13.91
CA ALA A 101 -8.26 7.30 13.51
C ALA A 101 -8.85 7.56 12.11
N LYS A 102 -10.15 7.30 11.92
CA LYS A 102 -10.89 7.68 10.71
C LYS A 102 -11.22 9.19 10.76
N ILE A 103 -10.73 9.97 9.80
CA ILE A 103 -11.30 11.29 9.51
C ILE A 103 -12.69 11.06 8.91
N ILE A 104 -13.73 11.33 9.70
CA ILE A 104 -15.12 11.05 9.32
C ILE A 104 -15.63 12.17 8.44
N ARG A 105 -15.86 11.85 7.16
CA ARG A 105 -16.47 12.75 6.18
C ARG A 105 -17.88 12.29 5.86
N CYS A 106 -18.74 13.22 5.46
CA CYS A 106 -20.09 12.89 5.01
C CYS A 106 -20.06 12.00 3.75
N ASP A 107 -20.79 10.88 3.79
CA ASP A 107 -20.95 9.93 2.68
C ASP A 107 -21.69 10.49 1.45
N ARG A 108 -22.30 11.68 1.59
CA ARG A 108 -23.07 12.34 0.53
C ARG A 108 -22.37 13.56 -0.05
N CYS A 109 -21.83 14.43 0.80
CA CYS A 109 -21.28 15.73 0.38
C CYS A 109 -19.79 15.89 0.69
N GLY A 110 -19.14 14.92 1.34
CA GLY A 110 -17.71 15.00 1.67
C GLY A 110 -17.34 15.98 2.79
N SER A 111 -18.29 16.74 3.34
CA SER A 111 -18.08 17.68 4.43
C SER A 111 -17.42 17.03 5.67
N ARG A 112 -16.54 17.80 6.32
CA ARG A 112 -15.92 17.47 7.62
C ARG A 112 -16.77 17.89 8.81
N HIS A 113 -17.82 18.69 8.59
CA HIS A 113 -18.72 19.16 9.64
C HIS A 113 -19.72 18.06 10.00
N VAL A 114 -19.23 17.07 10.74
CA VAL A 114 -19.97 15.87 11.10
C VAL A 114 -20.02 15.73 12.62
N ILE A 115 -21.22 15.54 13.17
CA ILE A 115 -21.45 15.32 14.60
C ILE A 115 -21.89 13.88 14.88
N LYS A 116 -21.59 13.38 16.08
CA LYS A 116 -22.09 12.08 16.57
C LYS A 116 -23.58 12.20 16.89
N ARG A 117 -24.45 11.39 16.27
CA ARG A 117 -25.90 11.40 16.50
C ARG A 117 -26.48 9.99 16.65
N GLY A 118 -26.44 9.48 17.88
CA GLY A 118 -27.03 8.20 18.27
C GLY A 118 -26.18 6.98 17.91
N LYS A 119 -26.67 5.78 18.25
CA LYS A 119 -25.97 4.52 18.01
C LYS A 119 -26.89 3.52 17.31
N ARG A 120 -26.33 2.68 16.42
CA ARG A 120 -27.02 1.59 15.74
C ARG A 120 -26.55 0.27 16.35
N LYS A 121 -27.47 -0.51 16.95
CA LYS A 121 -27.19 -1.90 17.31
C LYS A 121 -27.14 -2.75 16.05
N THR A 122 -26.06 -3.51 15.88
CA THR A 122 -25.91 -4.51 14.81
C THR A 122 -25.51 -5.84 15.44
N LYS A 123 -25.62 -6.95 14.70
CA LYS A 123 -25.13 -8.28 15.14
C LYS A 123 -23.63 -8.29 15.50
N ALA A 124 -22.85 -7.32 15.02
CA ALA A 124 -21.40 -7.18 15.27
C ALA A 124 -21.07 -6.13 16.36
N GLY A 125 -22.07 -5.65 17.10
CA GLY A 125 -21.91 -4.64 18.15
C GLY A 125 -22.60 -3.31 17.86
N ILE A 126 -22.36 -2.34 18.75
CA ILE A 126 -22.95 -1.01 18.72
C ILE A 126 -22.08 -0.09 17.86
N ARG A 127 -22.62 0.42 16.75
CA ARG A 127 -21.91 1.37 15.87
C ARG A 127 -22.40 2.80 16.06
N GLN A 128 -21.48 3.75 16.04
CA GLN A 128 -21.78 5.17 16.14
C GLN A 128 -22.40 5.69 14.84
N ARG A 129 -23.56 6.34 14.92
CA ARG A 129 -24.14 7.10 13.80
C ARG A 129 -23.65 8.53 13.85
N TYR A 130 -23.54 9.12 12.67
CA TYR A 130 -23.09 10.47 12.45
C TYR A 130 -24.12 11.25 11.65
N GLU A 131 -24.14 12.56 11.83
CA GLU A 131 -24.96 13.48 11.06
C GLU A 131 -24.09 14.61 10.52
N CYS A 132 -24.19 14.85 9.22
CA CYS A 132 -23.56 16.00 8.59
C CYS A 132 -24.37 17.26 8.87
N LYS A 133 -23.71 18.33 9.30
CA LYS A 133 -24.34 19.63 9.56
C LYS A 133 -24.60 20.45 8.30
N GLU A 134 -23.89 20.18 7.21
CA GLU A 134 -24.10 20.88 5.93
C GLU A 134 -25.28 20.31 5.15
N CYS A 135 -25.37 18.98 4.99
CA CYS A 135 -26.42 18.35 4.17
C CYS A 135 -27.53 17.64 4.97
N GLY A 136 -27.46 17.66 6.31
CA GLY A 136 -28.41 16.98 7.20
C GLY A 136 -28.41 15.45 7.13
N ARG A 137 -27.52 14.84 6.32
CA ARG A 137 -27.49 13.39 6.12
C ARG A 137 -27.01 12.68 7.37
N ARG A 138 -27.79 11.69 7.81
CA ARG A 138 -27.38 10.72 8.82
C ARG A 138 -26.77 9.49 8.15
N PHE A 139 -25.58 9.12 8.58
CA PHE A 139 -24.84 7.98 8.03
C PHE A 139 -24.06 7.24 9.13
N THR A 140 -23.66 6.02 8.82
CA THR A 140 -22.68 5.28 9.61
C THR A 140 -21.44 5.18 8.74
N PRO A 141 -20.24 5.60 9.18
CA PRO A 141 -19.02 5.51 8.38
C PRO A 141 -18.71 4.04 8.15
N GLU A 142 -19.23 3.53 7.03
CA GLU A 142 -18.87 2.26 6.44
C GLU A 142 -17.87 2.59 5.34
N PRO A 143 -16.62 2.11 5.41
CA PRO A 143 -15.62 2.39 4.39
C PRO A 143 -16.03 1.90 2.99
N ILE A 144 -16.91 0.91 2.92
CA ILE A 144 -17.54 0.41 1.69
C ILE A 144 -19.02 0.22 2.01
N LYS A 145 -19.91 0.86 1.24
CA LYS A 145 -21.37 0.72 1.42
C LYS A 145 -21.74 -0.77 1.54
N HIS A 146 -22.46 -1.13 2.59
CA HIS A 146 -22.96 -2.49 2.86
C HIS A 146 -21.91 -3.55 3.19
N LYS A 147 -20.65 -3.19 3.48
CA LYS A 147 -19.63 -4.12 4.01
C LYS A 147 -19.27 -3.74 5.43
N LYS A 148 -19.34 -4.73 6.33
CA LYS A 148 -19.13 -4.53 7.79
C LYS A 148 -17.66 -4.38 8.21
N ALA A 149 -16.69 -4.52 7.29
CA ALA A 149 -15.26 -4.55 7.60
C ALA A 149 -14.55 -3.24 7.28
N ASP A 150 -13.46 -2.97 8.01
CA ASP A 150 -12.63 -1.78 7.80
C ASP A 150 -11.78 -1.88 6.51
N THR A 151 -11.51 -0.74 5.84
CA THR A 151 -10.70 -0.73 4.59
C THR A 151 -9.33 -1.33 4.83
N LYS A 152 -8.70 -1.01 5.98
CA LYS A 152 -7.36 -1.51 6.32
C LYS A 152 -7.37 -3.03 6.46
N LEU A 153 -8.40 -3.59 7.09
CA LEU A 153 -8.55 -5.04 7.23
C LEU A 153 -8.74 -5.73 5.87
N ILE A 154 -9.52 -5.13 4.96
CA ILE A 154 -9.71 -5.67 3.61
C ILE A 154 -8.41 -5.58 2.81
N ALA A 155 -7.73 -4.43 2.86
CA ALA A 155 -6.43 -4.22 2.23
C ALA A 155 -5.37 -5.21 2.75
N LEU A 156 -5.33 -5.47 4.07
CA LEU A 156 -4.46 -6.48 4.68
C LEU A 156 -4.79 -7.88 4.17
N CYS A 157 -6.07 -8.26 4.16
CA CYS A 157 -6.51 -9.55 3.62
C CYS A 157 -6.08 -9.73 2.16
N MET A 158 -6.23 -8.68 1.34
CA MET A 158 -5.80 -8.67 -0.05
C MET A 158 -4.28 -8.81 -0.16
N ASP A 159 -3.52 -8.02 0.59
CA ASP A 159 -2.06 -8.07 0.59
C ASP A 159 -1.54 -9.47 0.94
N LEU A 160 -2.04 -10.08 2.01
CA LEU A 160 -1.69 -11.43 2.40
C LEU A 160 -2.08 -12.46 1.33
N PHE A 161 -3.25 -12.29 0.70
CA PHE A 161 -3.70 -13.16 -0.38
C PHE A 161 -2.74 -13.11 -1.57
N PHE A 162 -2.43 -11.93 -2.09
CA PHE A 162 -1.55 -11.78 -3.26
C PHE A 162 -0.07 -12.07 -2.95
N LYS A 163 0.34 -12.00 -1.67
CA LYS A 163 1.65 -12.50 -1.21
C LYS A 163 1.71 -14.02 -1.06
N GLY A 164 0.64 -14.74 -1.38
CA GLY A 164 0.67 -16.19 -1.49
C GLY A 164 0.00 -16.93 -0.35
N LEU A 165 -0.60 -16.27 0.66
CA LEU A 165 -1.34 -17.01 1.69
C LEU A 165 -2.65 -17.58 1.11
N SER A 166 -3.06 -18.73 1.66
CA SER A 166 -4.38 -19.31 1.37
C SER A 166 -5.44 -18.60 2.22
N LEU A 167 -6.70 -18.61 1.77
CA LEU A 167 -7.80 -17.93 2.49
C LEU A 167 -7.93 -18.39 3.95
N ARG A 168 -7.67 -19.68 4.23
CA ARG A 168 -7.69 -20.22 5.61
C ARG A 168 -6.53 -19.72 6.46
N LYS A 169 -5.33 -19.63 5.88
CA LYS A 169 -4.15 -19.03 6.55
C LYS A 169 -4.41 -17.56 6.86
N ILE A 170 -5.02 -16.82 5.93
CA ILE A 170 -5.38 -15.41 6.16
C ILE A 170 -6.35 -15.30 7.33
N THR A 171 -7.42 -16.10 7.38
CA THR A 171 -8.37 -16.04 8.51
C THR A 171 -7.73 -16.40 9.84
N ASP A 172 -6.79 -17.33 9.84
CA ASP A 172 -6.01 -17.70 11.02
C ASP A 172 -5.08 -16.55 11.46
N THR A 173 -4.35 -15.93 10.54
CA THR A 173 -3.53 -14.73 10.84
C THR A 173 -4.39 -13.60 11.41
N ILE A 174 -5.55 -13.32 10.82
CA ILE A 174 -6.45 -12.29 11.34
C ILE A 174 -6.96 -12.65 12.75
N TYR A 175 -7.24 -13.92 13.02
CA TYR A 175 -7.64 -14.36 14.35
C TYR A 175 -6.51 -14.25 15.38
N GLN A 176 -5.29 -14.67 15.04
CA GLN A 176 -4.14 -14.67 15.96
C GLN A 176 -3.69 -13.27 16.34
N PHE A 177 -3.63 -12.34 15.38
CA PHE A 177 -3.11 -10.98 15.64
C PHE A 177 -4.18 -9.99 16.09
N TYR A 178 -5.43 -10.16 15.63
CA TYR A 178 -6.50 -9.18 15.88
C TYR A 178 -7.69 -9.75 16.68
N GLY A 179 -7.71 -11.06 16.97
CA GLY A 179 -8.81 -11.72 17.70
C GLY A 179 -10.12 -11.82 16.90
N ILE A 180 -10.11 -11.50 15.60
CA ILE A 180 -11.33 -11.43 14.78
C ILE A 180 -11.56 -12.78 14.08
N LYS A 181 -12.65 -13.46 14.44
CA LYS A 181 -13.09 -14.68 13.73
C LYS A 181 -13.80 -14.31 12.42
N ILE A 182 -13.21 -14.69 11.30
CA ILE A 182 -13.76 -14.45 9.96
C ILE A 182 -13.82 -15.78 9.21
N HIS A 183 -14.93 -16.05 8.54
CA HIS A 183 -15.02 -17.20 7.64
C HIS A 183 -14.27 -16.92 6.34
N HIS A 184 -13.46 -17.87 5.84
CA HIS A 184 -12.60 -17.72 4.66
C HIS A 184 -13.36 -17.26 3.40
N GLU A 185 -14.61 -17.69 3.22
CA GLU A 185 -15.48 -17.24 2.13
C GLU A 185 -15.81 -15.73 2.21
N THR A 186 -15.82 -15.15 3.41
CA THR A 186 -15.99 -13.70 3.59
C THR A 186 -14.81 -12.94 2.99
N VAL A 187 -13.60 -13.43 3.23
CA VAL A 187 -12.36 -12.86 2.67
C VAL A 187 -12.37 -12.95 1.16
N ARG A 188 -12.74 -14.11 0.59
CA ARG A 188 -12.90 -14.29 -0.86
C ARG A 188 -13.87 -13.28 -1.46
N ARG A 189 -15.06 -13.13 -0.86
CA ARG A 189 -16.07 -12.16 -1.32
C ARG A 189 -15.56 -10.72 -1.26
N TRP A 190 -14.78 -10.34 -0.25
CA TRP A 190 -14.17 -9.02 -0.18
C TRP A 190 -13.17 -8.81 -1.31
N ILE A 191 -12.26 -9.75 -1.53
CA ILE A 191 -11.27 -9.68 -2.60
C ILE A 191 -11.97 -9.50 -3.94
N ASN A 192 -12.93 -10.37 -4.30
CA ASN A 192 -13.62 -10.27 -5.59
C ASN A 192 -14.40 -8.95 -5.75
N THR A 193 -15.10 -8.50 -4.70
CA THR A 193 -15.87 -7.24 -4.77
C THR A 193 -14.93 -6.06 -5.02
N VAL A 194 -13.83 -5.99 -4.29
CA VAL A 194 -12.89 -4.87 -4.36
C VAL A 194 -12.08 -4.91 -5.65
N MET A 195 -11.57 -6.08 -6.03
CA MET A 195 -10.80 -6.24 -7.25
C MET A 195 -11.61 -5.93 -8.50
N SER A 196 -12.91 -6.25 -8.52
CA SER A 196 -13.79 -5.87 -9.63
C SER A 196 -13.86 -4.34 -9.80
N LYS A 197 -14.01 -3.59 -8.71
CA LYS A 197 -13.99 -2.11 -8.74
C LYS A 197 -12.63 -1.54 -9.13
N ILE A 198 -11.55 -2.11 -8.58
CA ILE A 198 -10.19 -1.70 -8.95
C ILE A 198 -9.97 -1.96 -10.44
N LYS A 199 -10.44 -3.11 -10.97
CA LYS A 199 -10.35 -3.45 -12.39
C LYS A 199 -11.01 -2.39 -13.28
N GLU A 200 -12.25 -2.02 -12.97
CA GLU A 200 -12.95 -0.94 -13.69
C GLU A 200 -12.13 0.35 -13.70
N TYR A 201 -11.57 0.73 -12.56
CA TYR A 201 -10.73 1.94 -12.46
C TYR A 201 -9.43 1.83 -13.26
N VAL A 202 -8.64 0.76 -13.09
CA VAL A 202 -7.34 0.63 -13.76
C VAL A 202 -7.47 0.45 -15.27
N ASP A 203 -8.57 -0.13 -15.75
CA ASP A 203 -8.83 -0.27 -17.19
C ASP A 203 -9.11 1.10 -17.85
N THR A 204 -9.39 2.16 -17.08
CA THR A 204 -9.45 3.56 -17.60
C THR A 204 -8.07 4.19 -17.79
N GLN A 205 -7.03 3.65 -17.15
CA GLN A 205 -5.68 4.20 -17.17
C GLN A 205 -4.96 3.75 -18.44
N ALA A 206 -4.27 4.68 -19.10
CA ALA A 206 -3.45 4.37 -20.26
C ALA A 206 -1.96 4.40 -19.85
N PRO A 207 -1.25 3.26 -19.87
CA PRO A 207 0.17 3.21 -19.54
C PRO A 207 1.03 3.77 -20.67
N GLU A 208 2.07 4.52 -20.31
CA GLU A 208 3.15 4.90 -21.21
C GLU A 208 4.14 3.74 -21.31
N VAL A 209 4.15 3.06 -22.45
CA VAL A 209 4.97 1.86 -22.68
C VAL A 209 6.01 2.03 -23.79
N SER A 210 7.09 1.24 -23.70
CA SER A 210 8.19 1.24 -24.66
C SER A 210 7.77 0.68 -26.02
N ASP A 211 8.72 0.70 -26.96
CA ASP A 211 8.56 0.12 -28.29
C ASP A 211 8.82 -1.40 -28.33
N PHE A 212 9.24 -1.99 -27.21
CA PHE A 212 9.70 -3.38 -27.11
C PHE A 212 8.77 -4.20 -26.22
N TRP A 213 8.04 -5.14 -26.81
CA TRP A 213 7.16 -6.04 -26.06
C TRP A 213 7.68 -7.46 -26.09
N HIS A 214 7.57 -8.16 -24.96
CA HIS A 214 7.80 -9.59 -24.86
C HIS A 214 6.47 -10.32 -24.74
N VAL A 215 6.33 -11.41 -25.48
CA VAL A 215 5.12 -12.26 -25.45
C VAL A 215 5.51 -13.71 -25.31
N ASP A 216 4.84 -14.37 -24.38
CA ASP A 216 5.05 -15.79 -24.10
C ASP A 216 3.77 -16.37 -23.50
N GLU A 217 3.67 -17.69 -23.54
CA GLU A 217 2.55 -18.42 -23.01
C GLU A 217 2.99 -19.47 -21.98
N GLN A 218 2.18 -19.65 -20.95
CA GLN A 218 2.40 -20.69 -19.94
C GLN A 218 1.17 -21.55 -19.79
N MET A 219 1.39 -22.84 -19.55
CA MET A 219 0.32 -23.79 -19.30
C MET A 219 -0.13 -23.67 -17.83
N ILE A 220 -1.43 -23.51 -17.60
CA ILE A 220 -2.03 -23.48 -16.26
C ILE A 220 -2.98 -24.65 -16.12
N LYS A 221 -2.94 -25.32 -14.96
CA LYS A 221 -3.80 -26.46 -14.67
C LYS A 221 -5.09 -26.00 -13.99
N THR A 222 -6.23 -26.42 -14.50
CA THR A 222 -7.54 -26.24 -13.83
C THR A 222 -7.92 -27.50 -13.04
N LYS A 223 -8.85 -27.41 -12.08
CA LYS A 223 -9.22 -28.53 -11.19
C LYS A 223 -9.88 -29.70 -11.91
N LYS A 224 -10.42 -29.49 -13.10
CA LYS A 224 -10.96 -30.57 -13.95
C LYS A 224 -9.87 -31.32 -14.73
N ASP A 225 -8.60 -31.16 -14.34
CA ASP A 225 -7.43 -31.68 -15.05
C ASP A 225 -7.28 -31.18 -16.50
N GLU A 226 -8.00 -30.13 -16.87
CA GLU A 226 -7.86 -29.46 -18.16
C GLU A 226 -6.71 -28.44 -18.10
N TRP A 227 -5.84 -28.51 -19.11
CA TRP A 227 -4.76 -27.56 -19.31
C TRP A 227 -5.21 -26.42 -20.21
N VAL A 228 -4.97 -25.20 -19.76
CA VAL A 228 -5.24 -23.98 -20.54
C VAL A 228 -3.98 -23.17 -20.73
N TRP A 229 -3.97 -22.34 -21.77
CA TRP A 229 -2.84 -21.49 -22.13
C TRP A 229 -3.08 -20.07 -21.64
N CYS A 230 -2.17 -19.58 -20.80
CA CYS A 230 -2.16 -18.21 -20.33
C CYS A 230 -1.09 -17.42 -21.08
N TRP A 231 -1.54 -16.58 -21.99
CA TRP A 231 -0.71 -15.69 -22.78
C TRP A 231 -0.47 -14.39 -22.04
N ASN A 232 0.77 -13.92 -22.07
CA ASN A 232 1.17 -12.70 -21.39
C ASN A 232 1.92 -11.79 -22.34
N VAL A 233 1.54 -10.50 -22.35
CA VAL A 233 2.28 -9.44 -23.06
C VAL A 233 2.82 -8.48 -22.02
N ILE A 234 4.12 -8.27 -22.04
CA ILE A 234 4.80 -7.41 -21.07
C ILE A 234 5.69 -6.42 -21.80
N ASP A 235 5.63 -5.16 -21.38
CA ASP A 235 6.52 -4.12 -21.85
C ASP A 235 7.93 -4.35 -21.31
N ARG A 236 8.96 -4.17 -22.15
CA ARG A 236 10.34 -4.34 -21.72
C ARG A 236 10.66 -3.31 -20.65
N ASP A 237 10.63 -2.02 -20.93
CA ASP A 237 11.30 -1.06 -20.05
C ASP A 237 10.56 -0.84 -18.73
N THR A 238 9.22 -0.76 -18.78
CA THR A 238 8.38 -0.52 -17.59
C THR A 238 8.02 -1.80 -16.85
N ARG A 239 8.22 -2.97 -17.47
CA ARG A 239 7.71 -4.28 -17.01
C ARG A 239 6.17 -4.34 -16.93
N PHE A 240 5.46 -3.36 -17.48
CA PHE A 240 4.00 -3.32 -17.37
C PHE A 240 3.37 -4.47 -18.16
N ILE A 241 2.52 -5.27 -17.51
CA ILE A 241 1.77 -6.33 -18.18
C ILE A 241 0.60 -5.69 -18.93
N LEU A 242 0.71 -5.66 -20.25
CA LEU A 242 -0.26 -5.09 -21.16
C LEU A 242 -1.48 -5.99 -21.35
N ALA A 243 -1.29 -7.31 -21.38
CA ALA A 243 -2.39 -8.23 -21.56
C ALA A 243 -2.12 -9.57 -20.87
N ASN A 244 -3.18 -10.13 -20.31
CA ASN A 244 -3.29 -11.54 -19.97
C ASN A 244 -4.52 -12.11 -20.71
N ASN A 245 -4.38 -13.26 -21.36
CA ASN A 245 -5.52 -13.97 -21.95
C ASN A 245 -5.41 -15.46 -21.65
N ILE A 246 -6.54 -16.11 -21.40
CA ILE A 246 -6.60 -17.56 -21.21
C ILE A 246 -7.39 -18.18 -22.36
N THR A 247 -6.76 -19.13 -23.04
CA THR A 247 -7.34 -19.87 -24.17
C THR A 247 -7.16 -21.38 -23.96
N GLU A 248 -8.01 -22.17 -24.62
CA GLU A 248 -7.91 -23.64 -24.59
C GLU A 248 -6.91 -24.15 -25.64
N SER A 249 -6.72 -23.38 -26.72
CA SER A 249 -5.81 -23.69 -27.83
C SER A 249 -4.63 -22.72 -27.93
N ARG A 250 -3.68 -23.04 -28.82
CA ARG A 250 -2.55 -22.19 -29.20
C ARG A 250 -2.57 -21.74 -30.66
N TYR A 251 -3.76 -21.45 -31.17
CA TYR A 251 -3.94 -21.10 -32.58
C TYR A 251 -3.62 -19.62 -32.86
N VAL A 252 -3.58 -19.28 -34.15
CA VAL A 252 -3.23 -17.92 -34.60
C VAL A 252 -4.24 -16.90 -34.08
N GLU A 253 -5.50 -17.29 -33.99
CA GLU A 253 -6.61 -16.47 -33.53
C GLU A 253 -6.47 -16.14 -32.03
N ASP A 254 -6.03 -17.10 -31.22
CA ASP A 254 -5.74 -16.92 -29.78
C ASP A 254 -4.62 -15.88 -29.58
N ALA A 255 -3.49 -16.07 -30.27
CA ALA A 255 -2.37 -15.14 -30.22
C ALA A 255 -2.77 -13.74 -30.72
N ARG A 256 -3.62 -13.66 -31.75
CA ARG A 256 -4.10 -12.38 -32.29
C ARG A 256 -4.96 -11.62 -31.29
N GLU A 257 -5.83 -12.31 -30.56
CA GLU A 257 -6.66 -11.68 -29.52
C GLU A 257 -5.81 -11.01 -28.44
N VAL A 258 -4.73 -11.68 -28.03
CA VAL A 258 -3.75 -11.18 -27.07
C VAL A 258 -3.08 -9.89 -27.55
N PHE A 259 -2.62 -9.87 -28.81
CA PHE A 259 -2.02 -8.68 -29.42
C PHE A 259 -3.01 -7.53 -29.52
N LYS A 260 -4.26 -7.81 -29.92
CA LYS A 260 -5.33 -6.81 -30.01
C LYS A 260 -5.60 -6.19 -28.64
N LYS A 261 -5.67 -7.00 -27.59
CA LYS A 261 -5.87 -6.53 -26.21
C LYS A 261 -4.71 -5.64 -25.74
N ALA A 262 -3.47 -6.07 -25.96
CA ALA A 262 -2.29 -5.28 -25.59
C ALA A 262 -2.22 -3.93 -26.33
N LYS A 263 -2.51 -3.93 -27.63
CA LYS A 263 -2.59 -2.72 -28.47
C LYS A 263 -3.64 -1.72 -27.97
N ASN A 264 -4.82 -2.21 -27.59
CA ASN A 264 -5.89 -1.36 -27.07
C ASN A 264 -5.52 -0.71 -25.73
N ILE A 265 -4.84 -1.46 -24.84
CA ILE A 265 -4.41 -0.96 -23.54
C ILE A 265 -3.26 0.05 -23.70
N ALA A 266 -2.24 -0.29 -24.48
CA ALA A 266 -1.11 0.60 -24.75
C ALA A 266 -1.49 1.83 -25.58
N LYS A 267 -2.61 1.78 -26.32
CA LYS A 267 -3.01 2.74 -27.36
C LYS A 267 -1.86 3.05 -28.34
N LYS A 268 -0.98 2.08 -28.55
CA LYS A 268 0.29 2.19 -29.27
C LYS A 268 0.58 0.89 -30.01
N ILE A 269 1.32 1.01 -31.11
CA ILE A 269 1.84 -0.13 -31.87
C ILE A 269 3.33 -0.31 -31.53
N PRO A 270 3.78 -1.50 -31.10
CA PRO A 270 5.18 -1.72 -30.80
C PRO A 270 6.03 -1.78 -32.07
N ARG A 271 7.29 -1.37 -31.96
CA ARG A 271 8.27 -1.56 -33.05
C ARG A 271 8.89 -2.94 -33.02
N PHE A 272 9.03 -3.53 -31.85
CA PHE A 272 9.66 -4.84 -31.68
C PHE A 272 8.78 -5.72 -30.80
N ILE A 273 8.51 -6.93 -31.29
CA ILE A 273 7.83 -7.98 -30.53
C ILE A 273 8.78 -9.16 -30.43
N THR A 274 9.11 -9.55 -29.21
CA THR A 274 9.96 -10.69 -28.92
C THR A 274 9.08 -11.85 -28.44
N THR A 275 9.17 -13.01 -29.10
CA THR A 275 8.42 -14.21 -28.69
C THR A 275 9.29 -15.44 -28.69
N ASP A 276 8.80 -16.50 -28.05
CA ASP A 276 9.34 -17.85 -28.23
C ASP A 276 9.01 -18.40 -29.64
N GLY A 277 9.50 -19.61 -29.95
CA GLY A 277 9.47 -20.23 -31.26
C GLY A 277 8.11 -20.68 -31.78
N LEU A 278 6.99 -20.39 -31.11
CA LEU A 278 5.66 -20.82 -31.56
C LEU A 278 5.27 -20.19 -32.91
N HIS A 279 4.93 -21.03 -33.89
CA HIS A 279 4.58 -20.61 -35.26
C HIS A 279 3.35 -19.68 -35.33
N ALA A 280 2.44 -19.75 -34.35
CA ALA A 280 1.24 -18.92 -34.32
C ALA A 280 1.55 -17.42 -34.23
N TYR A 281 2.65 -17.03 -33.57
CA TYR A 281 3.01 -15.63 -33.34
C TYR A 281 3.23 -14.86 -34.63
N GLU A 282 4.02 -15.38 -35.57
CA GLU A 282 4.34 -14.66 -36.81
C GLU A 282 3.09 -14.33 -37.61
N ARG A 283 2.19 -15.31 -37.76
CA ARG A 283 0.92 -15.12 -38.47
C ARG A 283 0.01 -14.13 -37.73
N ALA A 284 -0.03 -14.19 -36.40
CA ALA A 284 -0.85 -13.29 -35.59
C ALA A 284 -0.32 -11.84 -35.64
N ILE A 285 0.99 -11.65 -35.52
CA ILE A 285 1.66 -10.34 -35.64
C ILE A 285 1.37 -9.73 -37.00
N ARG A 286 1.55 -10.48 -38.09
CA ARG A 286 1.28 -9.99 -39.45
C ARG A 286 -0.18 -9.60 -39.68
N LYS A 287 -1.12 -10.32 -39.06
CA LYS A 287 -2.56 -10.02 -39.13
C LYS A 287 -2.95 -8.78 -38.31
N GLU A 288 -2.34 -8.56 -37.14
CA GLU A 288 -2.73 -7.47 -36.21
C GLU A 288 -1.93 -6.17 -36.40
N PHE A 289 -0.68 -6.29 -36.86
CA PHE A 289 0.25 -5.21 -37.14
C PHE A 289 0.70 -5.32 -38.62
N PRO A 290 -0.11 -4.82 -39.57
CA PRO A 290 0.19 -4.93 -40.99
C PRO A 290 1.49 -4.23 -41.37
N THR A 291 2.15 -4.68 -42.44
CA THR A 291 3.51 -4.30 -42.88
C THR A 291 3.82 -2.78 -42.90
N LYS A 292 2.81 -1.92 -43.04
CA LYS A 292 2.95 -0.46 -42.95
C LYS A 292 3.35 0.05 -41.54
N THR A 293 3.15 -0.76 -40.49
CA THR A 293 3.40 -0.37 -39.09
C THR A 293 4.86 -0.56 -38.64
N LYS A 294 5.72 -1.17 -39.47
CA LYS A 294 7.15 -1.44 -39.17
C LYS A 294 7.40 -2.27 -37.90
N THR A 295 6.45 -3.10 -37.48
CA THR A 295 6.66 -4.01 -36.33
C THR A 295 7.55 -5.18 -36.75
N VAL A 296 8.69 -5.32 -36.08
CA VAL A 296 9.67 -6.38 -36.30
C VAL A 296 9.45 -7.51 -35.29
N HIS A 297 9.26 -8.73 -35.79
CA HIS A 297 9.18 -9.92 -34.96
C HIS A 297 10.58 -10.48 -34.71
N ILE A 298 10.98 -10.54 -33.44
CA ILE A 298 12.23 -11.16 -32.97
C ILE A 298 11.89 -12.53 -32.39
N ARG A 299 12.33 -13.60 -33.06
CA ARG A 299 12.24 -14.97 -32.54
C ARG A 299 13.46 -15.29 -31.67
N CYS A 300 13.25 -15.56 -30.39
CA CYS A 300 14.29 -15.99 -29.47
C CYS A 300 14.65 -17.47 -29.67
N ALA A 301 15.44 -17.79 -30.69
CA ALA A 301 15.92 -19.16 -30.94
C ALA A 301 17.20 -19.55 -30.17
N GLY A 302 17.39 -19.08 -28.92
CA GLY A 302 18.50 -19.55 -28.06
C GLY A 302 18.99 -18.59 -26.98
N LEU A 303 19.51 -19.18 -25.89
CA LEU A 303 19.98 -18.54 -24.64
C LEU A 303 21.11 -17.49 -24.78
N ARG A 304 21.73 -17.34 -25.97
CA ARG A 304 22.91 -16.49 -26.20
C ARG A 304 22.68 -15.24 -27.07
N LYS A 305 21.44 -14.90 -27.45
CA LYS A 305 21.15 -13.64 -28.17
C LYS A 305 20.91 -12.48 -27.21
N LYS A 306 21.25 -11.25 -27.65
CA LYS A 306 21.12 -9.97 -26.90
C LYS A 306 19.71 -9.70 -26.34
N ASP A 307 18.68 -10.28 -26.94
CA ASP A 307 17.30 -10.20 -26.48
C ASP A 307 16.92 -11.54 -25.82
N ASN A 308 17.03 -11.60 -24.49
CA ASN A 308 16.65 -12.77 -23.70
C ASN A 308 15.18 -12.70 -23.28
N ASN A 309 14.55 -13.87 -23.10
CA ASN A 309 13.17 -13.97 -22.64
C ASN A 309 13.06 -14.12 -21.10
N ASN A 310 14.17 -13.95 -20.38
CA ASN A 310 14.25 -14.22 -18.94
C ASN A 310 13.26 -13.38 -18.11
N LEU A 311 12.87 -12.22 -18.63
CA LEU A 311 11.90 -11.34 -18.01
C LEU A 311 10.51 -11.97 -17.88
N ILE A 312 9.99 -12.53 -18.98
CA ILE A 312 8.66 -13.13 -18.97
C ILE A 312 8.71 -14.49 -18.29
N GLU A 313 9.81 -15.22 -18.41
CA GLU A 313 10.07 -16.45 -17.65
C GLU A 313 10.06 -16.20 -16.14
N ARG A 314 10.69 -15.11 -15.67
CA ARG A 314 10.66 -14.71 -14.26
C ARG A 314 9.24 -14.37 -13.79
N TYR A 315 8.46 -13.71 -14.65
CA TYR A 315 7.05 -13.48 -14.38
C TYR A 315 6.27 -14.80 -14.28
N HIS A 316 6.46 -15.73 -15.21
CA HIS A 316 5.86 -17.07 -15.19
C HIS A 316 6.23 -17.84 -13.92
N GLY A 317 7.48 -17.78 -13.46
CA GLY A 317 7.89 -18.36 -12.18
C GLY A 317 7.08 -17.82 -11.00
N THR A 318 6.87 -16.49 -10.97
CA THR A 318 6.08 -15.84 -9.91
C THR A 318 4.60 -16.27 -9.93
N VAL A 319 4.02 -16.44 -11.13
CA VAL A 319 2.65 -16.96 -11.29
C VAL A 319 2.55 -18.42 -10.81
N ARG A 320 3.53 -19.27 -11.16
CA ARG A 320 3.56 -20.68 -10.76
C ARG A 320 3.66 -20.86 -9.24
N GLU A 321 4.44 -20.03 -8.54
CA GLU A 321 4.47 -20.04 -7.07
C GLU A 321 3.08 -19.82 -6.48
N ARG A 322 2.31 -18.90 -7.07
CA ARG A 322 0.95 -18.60 -6.63
C ARG A 322 -0.03 -19.72 -6.94
N ASP A 323 0.01 -20.25 -8.16
CA ASP A 323 -0.85 -21.36 -8.60
C ASP A 323 -0.67 -22.60 -7.70
N LYS A 324 0.58 -22.92 -7.34
CA LYS A 324 0.91 -24.02 -6.42
C LYS A 324 0.20 -23.92 -5.08
N VAL A 325 0.04 -22.71 -4.52
CA VAL A 325 -0.66 -22.53 -3.23
C VAL A 325 -2.18 -22.66 -3.37
N MET A 326 -2.74 -22.30 -4.51
CA MET A 326 -4.20 -22.33 -4.72
C MET A 326 -4.74 -23.71 -5.13
N ARG A 327 -3.87 -24.67 -5.44
CA ARG A 327 -4.24 -26.06 -5.80
C ARG A 327 -5.26 -26.09 -6.95
N ALA A 328 -4.89 -25.42 -8.04
CA ALA A 328 -5.66 -25.28 -9.28
C ALA A 328 -6.96 -24.47 -9.16
N LEU A 329 -7.32 -23.80 -10.27
CA LEU A 329 -8.53 -22.99 -10.40
C LEU A 329 -9.68 -23.85 -10.89
N ASP A 330 -10.88 -23.67 -10.32
CA ASP A 330 -11.99 -24.62 -10.49
C ASP A 330 -12.60 -24.63 -11.91
N LYS A 331 -12.61 -23.47 -12.56
CA LYS A 331 -13.17 -23.25 -13.90
C LYS A 331 -12.28 -22.28 -14.67
N ILE A 332 -12.37 -22.32 -16.00
CA ILE A 332 -11.65 -21.40 -16.89
C ILE A 332 -11.98 -19.93 -16.57
N ASP A 333 -13.25 -19.61 -16.30
CA ASP A 333 -13.65 -18.24 -15.93
C ASP A 333 -13.00 -17.77 -14.62
N THR A 334 -12.92 -18.66 -13.63
CA THR A 334 -12.21 -18.38 -12.37
C THR A 334 -10.72 -18.16 -12.63
N ALA A 335 -10.14 -18.90 -13.58
CA ALA A 335 -8.75 -18.70 -13.98
C ALA A 335 -8.55 -17.33 -14.64
N LYS A 336 -9.45 -16.95 -15.56
CA LYS A 336 -9.42 -15.65 -16.23
C LYS A 336 -9.50 -14.50 -15.22
N GLU A 337 -10.47 -14.57 -14.31
CA GLU A 337 -10.65 -13.57 -13.25
C GLU A 337 -9.40 -13.46 -12.37
N MET A 338 -8.87 -14.60 -11.90
CA MET A 338 -7.71 -14.63 -11.02
C MET A 338 -6.44 -14.13 -11.69
N MET A 339 -6.22 -14.46 -12.97
CA MET A 339 -5.06 -13.96 -13.71
C MET A 339 -5.15 -12.45 -13.96
N GLU A 340 -6.35 -11.90 -14.15
CA GLU A 340 -6.50 -10.44 -14.21
C GLU A 340 -6.29 -9.77 -12.86
N TYR A 341 -6.75 -10.38 -11.78
CA TYR A 341 -6.45 -9.89 -10.44
C TYR A 341 -4.95 -9.92 -10.16
N TRP A 342 -4.25 -10.94 -10.66
CA TRP A 342 -2.80 -11.03 -10.58
C TRP A 342 -2.11 -9.95 -11.41
N ARG A 343 -2.58 -9.68 -12.63
CA ARG A 343 -2.08 -8.57 -13.48
C ARG A 343 -2.16 -7.24 -12.73
N ILE A 344 -3.29 -6.97 -12.09
CA ILE A 344 -3.50 -5.74 -11.32
C ILE A 344 -2.53 -5.66 -10.14
N TYR A 345 -2.41 -6.75 -9.36
CA TYR A 345 -1.46 -6.80 -8.25
C TYR A 345 -0.02 -6.57 -8.73
N TYR A 346 0.39 -7.25 -9.81
CA TYR A 346 1.72 -7.12 -10.38
C TYR A 346 2.01 -5.69 -10.82
N ASN A 347 1.10 -5.08 -11.60
CA ASN A 347 1.32 -3.75 -12.17
C ASN A 347 1.25 -2.63 -11.13
N PHE A 348 0.31 -2.69 -10.17
CA PHE A 348 -0.03 -1.53 -9.34
C PHE A 348 0.43 -1.64 -7.88
N VAL A 349 0.79 -2.83 -7.40
CA VAL A 349 1.10 -3.05 -5.98
C VAL A 349 2.50 -3.62 -5.78
N ARG A 350 2.85 -4.66 -6.53
CA ARG A 350 4.10 -5.40 -6.33
C ARG A 350 5.31 -4.51 -6.66
N PRO A 351 6.27 -4.36 -5.74
CA PRO A 351 7.53 -3.67 -6.04
C PRO A 351 8.47 -4.57 -6.85
N HIS A 352 9.26 -3.96 -7.74
CA HIS A 352 10.23 -4.66 -8.58
C HIS A 352 11.64 -4.18 -8.31
N SER A 353 12.54 -5.07 -7.91
CA SER A 353 13.95 -4.72 -7.64
C SER A 353 14.67 -4.17 -8.87
N VAL A 354 14.29 -4.60 -10.07
CA VAL A 354 14.82 -4.12 -11.35
C VAL A 354 14.34 -2.70 -11.69
N LEU A 355 13.29 -2.23 -11.01
CA LEU A 355 12.72 -0.89 -11.12
C LEU A 355 12.96 -0.09 -9.84
N ASP A 356 14.04 -0.38 -9.11
CA ASP A 356 14.40 0.32 -7.86
C ASP A 356 13.32 0.28 -6.76
N GLY A 357 12.46 -0.75 -6.78
CA GLY A 357 11.34 -0.91 -5.84
C GLY A 357 10.03 -0.29 -6.33
N ASP A 358 10.02 0.37 -7.47
CA ASP A 358 8.81 0.91 -8.08
C ASP A 358 7.89 -0.18 -8.62
N THR A 359 6.63 0.20 -8.81
CA THR A 359 5.64 -0.63 -9.50
C THR A 359 5.74 -0.41 -11.02
N PRO A 360 5.41 -1.42 -11.84
CA PRO A 360 5.34 -1.25 -13.29
C PRO A 360 4.41 -0.10 -13.72
N ALA A 361 3.28 0.08 -13.03
CA ALA A 361 2.34 1.16 -13.30
C ALA A 361 2.99 2.54 -13.09
N PHE A 362 3.74 2.71 -12.01
CA PHE A 362 4.45 3.96 -11.74
C PHE A 362 5.49 4.27 -12.83
N ARG A 363 6.27 3.26 -13.25
CA ARG A 363 7.23 3.43 -14.36
C ARG A 363 6.58 3.67 -15.70
N ALA A 364 5.34 3.21 -15.89
CA ALA A 364 4.53 3.49 -17.05
C ALA A 364 3.74 4.81 -16.95
N GLY A 365 4.15 5.75 -16.08
CA GLY A 365 3.54 7.08 -15.96
C GLY A 365 2.20 7.10 -15.22
N ILE A 366 1.73 5.98 -14.66
CA ILE A 366 0.48 5.92 -13.91
C ILE A 366 0.75 6.22 -12.43
N CYS A 367 0.42 7.45 -12.01
CA CYS A 367 0.58 7.94 -10.64
C CYS A 367 -0.52 7.44 -9.68
N VAL A 368 -0.65 6.12 -9.57
CA VAL A 368 -1.60 5.41 -8.69
C VAL A 368 -0.81 4.44 -7.79
N GLY A 369 -1.15 4.36 -6.51
CA GLY A 369 -0.47 3.48 -5.55
C GLY A 369 0.85 4.04 -5.02
N ILE A 370 0.98 5.37 -4.90
CA ILE A 370 2.23 6.04 -4.46
C ILE A 370 2.38 6.04 -2.92
N GLY A 371 1.29 5.82 -2.18
CA GLY A 371 1.31 5.79 -0.71
C GLY A 371 1.92 4.52 -0.12
N ARG A 372 2.24 4.56 1.19
CA ARG A 372 2.77 3.40 1.96
C ARG A 372 1.91 2.14 1.78
N ASN A 373 0.59 2.29 1.74
CA ASN A 373 -0.35 1.21 1.48
C ASN A 373 -1.05 1.38 0.13
N LYS A 374 -0.47 0.75 -0.90
CA LYS A 374 -0.95 0.83 -2.28
C LYS A 374 -2.36 0.29 -2.47
N TRP A 375 -2.76 -0.71 -1.67
CA TRP A 375 -4.13 -1.25 -1.72
C TRP A 375 -5.15 -0.23 -1.27
N ILE A 376 -4.90 0.50 -0.18
CA ILE A 376 -5.84 1.51 0.31
C ILE A 376 -6.03 2.61 -0.73
N ASP A 377 -4.94 3.12 -1.32
CA ASP A 377 -5.01 4.14 -2.36
C ASP A 377 -5.80 3.66 -3.60
N LEU A 378 -5.55 2.43 -4.06
CA LEU A 378 -6.32 1.82 -5.16
C LEU A 378 -7.81 1.69 -4.81
N ILE A 379 -8.13 1.24 -3.59
CA ILE A 379 -9.51 1.09 -3.13
C ILE A 379 -10.20 2.46 -3.11
N GLU A 380 -9.58 3.46 -2.50
CA GLU A 380 -10.16 4.80 -2.39
C GLU A 380 -10.41 5.43 -3.76
N ARG A 381 -9.44 5.35 -4.68
CA ARG A 381 -9.59 5.87 -6.05
C ARG A 381 -10.66 5.13 -6.85
N SER A 382 -10.76 3.81 -6.68
CA SER A 382 -11.78 3.00 -7.35
C SER A 382 -13.20 3.31 -6.86
N VAL A 383 -13.36 3.82 -5.64
CA VAL A 383 -14.67 4.20 -5.07
C VAL A 383 -15.06 5.64 -5.41
N VAL A 384 -14.09 6.55 -5.53
CA VAL A 384 -14.34 7.98 -5.87
C VAL A 384 -14.61 8.19 -7.37
N SER A 385 -14.10 7.29 -8.23
CA SER A 385 -14.29 7.38 -9.68
C SER A 385 -15.64 6.85 -10.19
N GLN A 386 -16.54 6.45 -9.27
CA GLN A 386 -17.95 6.06 -9.51
C GLN A 386 -18.87 7.18 -9.03
#